data_AF-N1UJC6-F1
#
_entry.id   AF-N1UJC6-F1
#
_cell.length_a   1.000
_cell.length_b   1.000
_cell.length_c   1.000
_cell.angle_alpha   90.00
_cell.angle_beta   90.00
_cell.angle_gamma   90.00
#
_symmetry.space_group_name_H-M   'P 1'
#
loop_
_entity.id
_entity.type
_entity.pdbx_description
1 polymer ?
#
loop_
_entity_poly.entity_id
_entity_poly.type
_entity_poly.pdbx_seq_one_letter_code
_entity_poly.pdbx_strand_id
1 'polypeptide(L)'
;MKKVSTNCISSNTYRVKISLNYLGKFTLEFQTLENFPKKGTLKICNTLMNSSSGFRKHKTNLREIYDREGKRSREAGHLDIYF
;
A
#
# COMPACT_ATOMS: atom_id res chain seq x y z
N MET A 1 -22.47 -18.80 -10.18
CA MET A 1 -21.88 -18.62 -8.85
C MET A 1 -21.81 -17.13 -8.51
N LYS A 2 -22.61 -16.64 -7.56
CA LYS A 2 -22.49 -15.26 -7.05
C LYS A 2 -21.18 -15.16 -6.25
N LYS A 3 -20.16 -14.47 -6.79
CA LYS A 3 -18.99 -14.05 -6.01
C LYS A 3 -19.48 -13.03 -4.98
N VAL A 4 -19.65 -13.47 -3.74
CA VAL A 4 -19.85 -12.57 -2.61
C VAL A 4 -18.54 -11.83 -2.39
N SER A 5 -18.42 -10.62 -2.94
CA SER A 5 -17.38 -9.68 -2.56
C SER A 5 -17.70 -9.21 -1.14
N THR A 6 -16.97 -9.70 -0.15
CA THR A 6 -17.03 -9.23 1.23
C THR A 6 -16.39 -7.84 1.29
N ASN A 7 -17.15 -6.81 0.92
CA ASN A 7 -16.76 -5.42 1.12
C ASN A 7 -16.84 -5.12 2.63
N CYS A 8 -15.79 -4.54 3.19
CA CYS A 8 -15.80 -4.08 4.58
C CYS A 8 -16.68 -2.82 4.66
N ILE A 9 -17.67 -2.77 5.56
CA ILE A 9 -18.46 -1.56 5.81
C ILE A 9 -17.67 -0.70 6.78
N SER A 10 -17.28 0.52 6.39
CA SER A 10 -16.32 1.36 7.11
C SER A 10 -16.95 2.52 7.88
N SER A 11 -18.23 2.44 8.26
CA SER A 11 -18.92 3.56 8.94
C SER A 11 -18.10 4.07 10.13
N ASN A 12 -17.68 5.33 10.06
CA ASN A 12 -16.87 6.05 11.06
C ASN A 12 -15.42 5.55 11.26
N THR A 13 -14.81 4.89 10.27
CA THR A 13 -13.38 4.51 10.34
C THR A 13 -12.50 5.47 9.54
N TYR A 14 -11.32 5.80 10.07
CA TYR A 14 -10.36 6.68 9.42
C TYR A 14 -9.03 5.96 9.17
N ARG A 15 -8.42 6.25 8.02
CA ARG A 15 -7.00 6.05 7.78
C ARG A 15 -6.25 7.26 8.31
N VAL A 16 -5.37 7.02 9.28
CA VAL A 16 -4.49 8.05 9.84
C VAL A 16 -3.09 7.82 9.31
N LYS A 17 -2.49 8.85 8.71
CA LYS A 17 -1.08 8.85 8.30
C LYS A 17 -0.31 9.81 9.18
N ILE A 18 0.70 9.27 9.85
CA ILE A 18 1.66 10.02 10.66
C ILE A 18 2.97 10.02 9.90
N SER A 19 3.58 11.19 9.71
CA SER A 19 4.87 11.30 9.02
C SER A 19 5.83 12.21 9.80
N LEU A 20 7.09 11.80 9.89
CA LEU A 20 8.18 12.53 10.52
C LEU A 20 9.18 12.93 9.43
N ASN A 21 9.52 14.21 9.36
CA ASN A 21 10.55 14.68 8.44
C ASN A 21 11.94 14.70 9.10
N TYR A 22 12.98 15.00 8.30
CA TYR A 22 14.37 15.04 8.76
C TYR A 22 14.67 16.18 9.76
N LEU A 23 13.76 17.15 9.92
CA LEU A 23 13.85 18.24 10.90
C LEU A 23 13.18 17.86 12.24
N GLY A 24 12.68 16.63 12.38
CA GLY A 24 11.97 16.20 13.59
C GLY A 24 10.52 16.68 13.68
N LYS A 25 9.95 17.22 12.60
CA LYS A 25 8.57 17.72 12.58
C LYS A 25 7.58 16.61 12.17
N PHE A 26 6.55 16.44 12.99
CA PHE A 26 5.42 15.54 12.69
C PHE A 26 4.36 16.21 11.82
N THR A 27 3.71 15.40 10.99
CA THR A 27 2.53 15.75 10.20
C THR A 27 1.48 14.64 10.35
N LEU A 28 0.21 15.04 10.38
CA LEU A 28 -0.94 14.15 10.57
C LEU A 28 -1.94 14.39 9.43
N GLU A 29 -2.34 13.31 8.76
CA GLU A 29 -3.37 13.33 7.72
C GLU A 29 -4.47 12.32 8.09
N PHE A 30 -5.73 12.74 7.96
CA PHE A 30 -6.91 11.92 8.21
C PHE A 30 -7.69 11.76 6.91
N GLN A 31 -8.06 10.53 6.58
CA GLN A 31 -8.89 10.22 5.44
C GLN A 31 -9.98 9.22 5.87
N THR A 32 -11.22 9.42 5.46
CA THR A 32 -12.27 8.40 5.64
C THR A 32 -11.82 7.11 4.97
N LEU A 33 -11.92 5.99 5.69
CA LEU A 33 -11.52 4.69 5.14
C LEU A 33 -12.55 4.23 4.11
N GLU A 34 -12.18 4.25 2.85
CA GLU A 34 -13.02 3.72 1.77
C GLU A 34 -13.10 2.18 1.81
N ASN A 35 -14.15 1.63 1.19
CA ASN A 35 -14.26 0.19 1.03
C ASN A 35 -13.20 -0.29 0.04
N PHE A 36 -12.46 -1.35 0.38
CA PHE A 36 -11.44 -1.94 -0.47
C PHE A 36 -11.62 -3.46 -0.59
N PRO A 37 -11.21 -4.06 -1.72
CA PRO A 37 -11.27 -5.51 -1.89
C PRO A 37 -10.31 -6.22 -0.93
N LYS A 38 -10.80 -7.28 -0.24
CA LYS A 38 -9.96 -8.13 0.63
C LYS A 38 -9.46 -9.40 -0.05
N LYS A 39 -9.94 -9.72 -1.26
CA LYS A 39 -9.60 -10.93 -2.01
C LYS A 39 -9.33 -10.58 -3.46
N GLY A 40 -8.32 -11.20 -4.05
CA GLY A 40 -7.94 -11.02 -5.45
C GLY A 40 -6.59 -11.70 -5.74
N THR A 41 -6.14 -11.56 -6.98
CA THR A 41 -4.89 -12.18 -7.45
C THR A 41 -3.70 -11.32 -7.05
N LEU A 42 -2.61 -11.97 -6.67
CA LEU A 42 -1.34 -11.32 -6.36
C LEU A 42 -0.37 -11.49 -7.52
N LYS A 43 0.38 -10.43 -7.84
CA LYS A 43 1.44 -10.46 -8.86
C LYS A 43 2.79 -10.71 -8.19
N ILE A 44 3.66 -11.50 -8.82
CA ILE A 44 5.07 -11.58 -8.43
C ILE A 44 5.84 -10.52 -9.23
N CYS A 45 6.58 -9.66 -8.53
CA CYS A 45 7.42 -8.64 -9.14
C CYS A 45 8.69 -9.26 -9.71
N ASN A 46 9.07 -8.85 -10.91
CA ASN A 46 10.35 -9.24 -11.52
C ASN A 46 11.45 -8.18 -11.27
N THR A 47 11.14 -7.11 -10.52
CA THR A 47 12.12 -6.06 -10.22
C THR A 47 13.03 -6.51 -9.09
N LEU A 48 14.33 -6.60 -9.37
CA LEU A 48 15.32 -6.90 -8.33
C LEU A 48 15.37 -5.78 -7.28
N MET A 49 15.16 -6.18 -6.03
CA MET A 49 15.34 -5.28 -4.90
C MET A 49 16.75 -5.39 -4.35
N ASN A 50 17.38 -4.25 -4.06
CA ASN A 50 18.60 -4.26 -3.28
C ASN A 50 18.31 -4.69 -1.83
N SER A 51 18.67 -5.93 -1.50
CA SER A 51 18.50 -6.55 -0.17
C SER A 51 19.44 -5.98 0.89
N SER A 52 20.57 -5.38 0.50
CA SER A 52 21.52 -4.75 1.43
C SER A 52 21.08 -3.35 1.87
N SER A 53 20.02 -2.81 1.28
CA SER A 53 19.53 -1.47 1.63
C SER A 53 18.95 -1.44 3.04
N GLY A 54 19.60 -0.67 3.92
CA GLY A 54 19.13 -0.43 5.29
C GLY A 54 17.75 0.22 5.38
N PHE A 55 17.21 0.78 4.29
CA PHE A 55 15.87 1.37 4.28
C PHE A 55 14.75 0.32 4.18
N ARG A 56 15.05 -0.93 3.80
CA ARG A 56 14.02 -1.97 3.61
C ARG A 56 13.32 -2.39 4.90
N LYS A 57 13.98 -2.21 6.04
CA LYS A 57 13.42 -2.43 7.38
C LYS A 57 12.62 -1.25 7.93
N HIS A 58 12.54 -0.13 7.20
CA HIS A 58 11.91 1.11 7.65
C HIS A 58 10.82 1.59 6.67
N LYS A 59 9.68 2.03 7.20
CA LYS A 59 8.63 2.69 6.39
C LYS A 59 9.00 4.16 6.20
N THR A 60 9.63 4.47 5.06
CA THR A 60 10.04 5.83 4.69
C THR A 60 9.32 6.30 3.43
N ASN A 61 9.60 7.53 2.99
CA ASN A 61 9.13 8.06 1.70
C ASN A 61 10.01 7.62 0.50
N LEU A 62 11.08 6.83 0.73
CA LEU A 62 11.92 6.28 -0.33
C LEU A 62 11.25 5.03 -0.91
N ARG A 63 10.23 5.24 -1.75
CA ARG A 63 9.27 4.20 -2.16
C ARG A 63 9.11 3.99 -3.66
N GLU A 64 9.96 4.60 -4.49
CA GLU A 64 9.83 4.62 -5.95
C GLU A 64 9.47 3.24 -6.56
N ILE A 65 10.22 2.18 -6.20
CA ILE A 65 9.97 0.82 -6.72
C ILE A 65 8.61 0.28 -6.28
N TYR A 66 8.23 0.47 -5.01
CA TYR A 66 6.93 0.01 -4.52
C TYR A 66 5.77 0.75 -5.20
N ASP A 67 5.90 2.06 -5.38
CA ASP A 67 4.84 2.89 -5.92
C ASP A 67 4.66 2.63 -7.43
N ARG A 68 5.77 2.51 -8.17
CA ARG A 68 5.77 2.17 -9.60
C ARG A 68 5.15 0.79 -9.85
N GLU A 69 5.65 -0.24 -9.18
CA GLU A 69 5.21 -1.61 -9.45
C GLU A 69 3.83 -1.88 -8.84
N GLY A 70 3.49 -1.25 -7.71
CA GLY A 70 2.15 -1.28 -7.13
C GLY A 70 1.11 -0.62 -8.04
N LYS A 71 1.43 0.52 -8.68
CA LYS A 71 0.55 1.15 -9.68
C LYS A 71 0.30 0.21 -10.86
N ARG A 72 1.37 -0.35 -11.45
CA ARG A 72 1.28 -1.33 -12.56
C ARG A 72 0.46 -2.56 -12.19
N SER A 73 0.61 -3.07 -10.96
CA SER A 73 -0.16 -4.24 -10.49
C SER A 73 -1.66 -3.94 -10.42
N ARG A 74 -2.03 -2.79 -9.84
CA ARG A 74 -3.44 -2.36 -9.74
C ARG A 74 -4.06 -2.08 -11.10
N GLU A 75 -3.33 -1.43 -12.01
CA GLU A 75 -3.78 -1.18 -13.39
C GLU A 75 -4.03 -2.48 -14.16
N ALA A 76 -3.31 -3.56 -13.84
CA ALA A 76 -3.53 -4.90 -14.38
C ALA A 76 -4.64 -5.69 -13.66
N GLY A 77 -5.36 -5.08 -12.72
CA GLY A 77 -6.48 -5.72 -12.00
C GLY A 77 -6.06 -6.70 -10.90
N HIS A 78 -4.79 -6.67 -10.47
CA HIS A 78 -4.34 -7.43 -9.31
C HIS A 78 -4.66 -6.72 -8.00
N LEU A 79 -4.83 -7.49 -6.93
CA LEU A 79 -5.06 -6.98 -5.59
C LEU A 79 -3.81 -6.27 -5.04
N ASP A 80 -2.66 -6.94 -5.19
CA ASP A 80 -1.37 -6.43 -4.71
C ASP A 80 -0.22 -7.11 -5.47
N ILE A 81 1.00 -6.79 -5.09
CA ILE A 81 2.23 -7.33 -5.67
C ILE A 81 3.22 -7.75 -4.57
N TYR A 82 3.83 -8.93 -4.74
CA TYR A 82 4.96 -9.39 -3.96
C TYR A 82 6.27 -9.04 -4.62
N PHE A 83 7.25 -8.61 -3.83
CA PHE A 83 8.59 -8.27 -4.28
C PHE A 83 9.62 -9.21 -3.68
#